data_AF-A0A7J9A231-F1
#
_entry.id   AF-A0A7J9A231-F1
#
_cell.length_a   1.000
_cell.length_b   1.000
_cell.length_c   1.000
_cell.angle_alpha   90.00
_cell.angle_beta   90.00
_cell.angle_gamma   90.00
#
_symmetry.space_group_name_H-M   'P 1'
#
loop_
_entity.id
_entity.type
_entity.pdbx_description
1 polymer ?
#
loop_
_entity_poly.entity_id
_entity_poly.type
_entity_poly.pdbx_seq_one_letter_code
_entity_poly.pdbx_strand_id
1 'polypeptide(L)'
;MIVPTGVGASIGGFAGDALPIARVLSSVVDCLISHPNVLNAAMLYWPMPNVMYVEGYALDRFAQGLWALQPVHQNKVGLVLDAGIEEHLRVRHLQVADATRASLGLPVVEYAVTDTPLEVEKWVNPTTGQSTGRIKHPDSLLRAVENLVKRSQVDAVAVVGRFPDDEVDDLDDYRLGIGIDILAGVEAIISHLVVKEFQIPCAHAPAVSPLPLTSSLSPKSAAEEIGYTFLPCVLAGLSNAPQYLVKNPESLAKGCILASDVDSVILPVDACGGDGALAFARSKRNKPLIICVEENETVLNDTADKLGIKVKRKHLITNATSSFVQVGVSNYWEAIGVVAAHKAGIDPNSLRRNKISNIQCLSDVQANGFAVSTASSVT
;
A
#
# COMPACT_ATOMS: atom_id res chain seq x y z
N MET A 1 4.18 -2.88 -3.85
CA MET A 1 2.80 -2.81 -4.42
C MET A 1 2.02 -1.80 -3.60
N ILE A 2 1.38 -0.84 -4.25
CA ILE A 2 0.66 0.25 -3.61
C ILE A 2 -0.78 0.22 -4.14
N VAL A 3 -1.76 0.17 -3.25
CA VAL A 3 -3.18 0.40 -3.55
C VAL A 3 -3.69 1.41 -2.53
N PRO A 4 -3.85 2.69 -2.90
CA PRO A 4 -4.19 3.72 -1.93
C PRO A 4 -5.48 3.40 -1.17
N THR A 5 -5.48 3.74 0.12
CA THR A 5 -6.59 3.48 1.02
C THR A 5 -7.73 4.47 0.76
N GLY A 6 -8.99 4.02 0.79
CA GLY A 6 -10.16 4.91 0.74
C GLY A 6 -10.48 5.51 -0.64
N VAL A 7 -9.89 4.98 -1.72
CA VAL A 7 -10.09 5.48 -3.10
C VAL A 7 -11.02 4.60 -3.95
N GLY A 8 -11.63 3.57 -3.37
CA GLY A 8 -12.52 2.66 -4.11
C GLY A 8 -11.82 1.89 -5.21
N ALA A 9 -10.62 1.38 -4.94
CA ALA A 9 -9.87 0.60 -5.93
C ALA A 9 -10.61 -0.68 -6.31
N SER A 10 -10.75 -0.96 -7.60
CA SER A 10 -11.40 -2.18 -8.11
C SER A 10 -10.79 -3.47 -7.55
N ILE A 11 -9.49 -3.45 -7.23
CA ILE A 11 -8.79 -4.51 -6.49
C ILE A 11 -7.90 -3.87 -5.41
N GLY A 12 -8.04 -4.32 -4.17
CA GLY A 12 -7.41 -3.74 -2.98
C GLY A 12 -8.24 -2.59 -2.38
N GLY A 13 -9.48 -2.41 -2.84
CA GLY A 13 -10.45 -1.51 -2.23
C GLY A 13 -11.32 -2.18 -1.17
N PHE A 14 -11.24 -3.52 -1.02
CA PHE A 14 -12.00 -4.30 -0.05
C PHE A 14 -11.05 -5.08 0.85
N ALA A 15 -11.46 -5.43 2.07
CA ALA A 15 -10.59 -6.13 3.02
C ALA A 15 -10.03 -7.45 2.44
N GLY A 16 -8.76 -7.42 2.04
CA GLY A 16 -8.00 -8.60 1.63
C GLY A 16 -8.10 -9.02 0.17
N ASP A 17 -8.85 -8.31 -0.67
CA ASP A 17 -9.05 -8.73 -2.06
C ASP A 17 -7.79 -8.55 -2.94
N ALA A 18 -6.82 -7.73 -2.50
CA ALA A 18 -5.48 -7.64 -3.08
C ALA A 18 -4.46 -8.64 -2.49
N LEU A 19 -4.77 -9.34 -1.40
CA LEU A 19 -3.85 -10.29 -0.76
C LEU A 19 -3.40 -11.42 -1.70
N PRO A 20 -4.26 -12.02 -2.56
CA PRO A 20 -3.81 -13.00 -3.55
C PRO A 20 -2.75 -12.47 -4.51
N ILE A 21 -2.84 -11.19 -4.91
CA ILE A 21 -1.85 -10.56 -5.78
C ILE A 21 -0.53 -10.40 -5.04
N ALA A 22 -0.56 -9.91 -3.80
CA ALA A 22 0.63 -9.81 -2.96
C ALA A 22 1.32 -11.17 -2.78
N ARG A 23 0.55 -12.26 -2.64
CA ARG A 23 1.06 -13.64 -2.55
C ARG A 23 1.76 -14.10 -3.82
N VAL A 24 1.22 -13.81 -5.00
CA VAL A 24 1.88 -14.20 -6.24
C VAL A 24 3.10 -13.31 -6.49
N LEU A 25 3.00 -12.00 -6.24
CA LEU A 25 4.14 -11.08 -6.36
C LEU A 25 5.30 -11.48 -5.45
N SER A 26 5.05 -11.84 -4.20
CA SER A 26 6.10 -12.28 -3.26
C SER A 26 6.84 -13.53 -3.73
N SER A 27 6.24 -14.36 -4.60
CA SER A 27 6.91 -15.52 -5.21
C SER A 27 7.87 -15.15 -6.35
N VAL A 28 7.75 -13.95 -6.93
CA VAL A 28 8.56 -13.52 -8.09
C VAL A 28 9.49 -12.34 -7.78
N VAL A 29 9.48 -11.80 -6.56
CA VAL A 29 10.40 -10.74 -6.11
C VAL A 29 11.26 -11.21 -4.93
N ASP A 30 12.39 -10.55 -4.69
CA ASP A 30 13.22 -10.85 -3.52
C ASP A 30 12.58 -10.34 -2.23
N CYS A 31 12.01 -9.13 -2.26
CA CYS A 31 11.26 -8.53 -1.16
C CYS A 31 10.07 -7.74 -1.73
N LEU A 32 8.87 -7.94 -1.18
CA LEU A 32 7.69 -7.17 -1.51
C LEU A 32 7.40 -6.18 -0.38
N ILE A 33 7.46 -4.88 -0.67
CA ILE A 33 6.99 -3.84 0.24
C ILE A 33 5.54 -3.53 -0.11
N SER A 34 4.65 -3.60 0.89
CA SER A 34 3.25 -3.19 0.76
C SER A 34 2.71 -2.74 2.12
N HIS A 35 1.41 -2.46 2.20
CA HIS A 35 0.82 -1.73 3.32
C HIS A 35 -0.45 -2.42 3.84
N PRO A 36 -0.96 -2.05 5.03
CA PRO A 36 -2.15 -2.65 5.65
C PRO A 36 -3.30 -2.89 4.68
N ASN A 37 -3.70 -1.88 3.89
CA ASN A 37 -4.83 -1.99 2.96
C ASN A 37 -4.69 -3.11 1.90
N VAL A 38 -3.48 -3.58 1.55
CA VAL A 38 -3.27 -4.74 0.66
C VAL A 38 -3.19 -6.06 1.45
N LEU A 39 -2.67 -6.03 2.67
CA LEU A 39 -2.26 -7.21 3.41
C LEU A 39 -3.27 -7.66 4.46
N ASN A 40 -4.12 -6.75 4.93
CA ASN A 40 -5.15 -7.01 5.93
C ASN A 40 -6.40 -7.57 5.25
N ALA A 41 -6.97 -8.62 5.84
CA ALA A 41 -8.22 -9.23 5.40
C ALA A 41 -9.09 -9.56 6.62
N ALA A 42 -9.24 -8.58 7.52
CA ALA A 42 -9.92 -8.68 8.81
C ALA A 42 -9.41 -9.87 9.67
N MET A 43 -10.12 -10.99 9.68
CA MET A 43 -9.71 -12.20 10.41
C MET A 43 -8.69 -13.05 9.65
N LEU A 44 -8.56 -12.84 8.34
CA LEU A 44 -7.66 -13.57 7.48
C LEU A 44 -6.34 -12.81 7.35
N TYR A 45 -5.25 -13.57 7.35
CA TYR A 45 -3.93 -13.09 6.98
C TYR A 45 -3.18 -14.29 6.39
N TRP A 46 -2.16 -14.00 5.57
CA TRP A 46 -1.35 -15.05 4.98
C TRP A 46 0.13 -14.79 5.27
N PRO A 47 0.85 -15.74 5.90
CA PRO A 47 2.27 -15.57 6.18
C PRO A 47 3.06 -15.56 4.87
N MET A 48 3.81 -14.50 4.64
CA MET A 48 4.73 -14.36 3.51
C MET A 48 6.09 -13.89 4.04
N PRO A 49 7.15 -14.73 3.95
CA PRO A 49 8.40 -14.47 4.66
C PRO A 49 9.21 -13.29 4.10
N ASN A 50 8.95 -12.88 2.86
CA ASN A 50 9.64 -11.79 2.17
C ASN A 50 8.73 -10.58 1.90
N VAL A 51 7.70 -10.38 2.72
CA VAL A 51 6.82 -9.22 2.64
C VAL A 51 7.06 -8.29 3.82
N MET A 52 7.26 -7.01 3.53
CA MET A 52 7.33 -5.95 4.53
C MET A 52 6.00 -5.24 4.65
N TYR A 53 5.44 -5.27 5.87
CA TYR A 53 4.21 -4.61 6.25
C TYR A 53 4.50 -3.15 6.66
N VAL A 54 4.33 -2.21 5.74
CA VAL A 54 4.72 -0.79 5.93
C VAL A 54 3.48 0.09 5.90
N GLU A 55 3.30 0.88 6.95
CA GLU A 55 2.22 1.85 7.05
C GLU A 55 2.31 2.90 5.91
N GLY A 56 1.19 3.44 5.43
CA GLY A 56 1.12 4.31 4.26
C GLY A 56 1.97 5.58 4.36
N TYR A 57 1.92 6.31 5.49
CA TYR A 57 2.77 7.48 5.69
C TYR A 57 4.25 7.08 5.76
N ALA A 58 4.58 5.99 6.46
CA ALA A 58 5.96 5.46 6.46
C ALA A 58 6.44 5.10 5.05
N LEU A 59 5.58 4.54 4.22
CA LEU A 59 5.87 4.19 2.83
C LEU A 59 6.19 5.45 2.01
N ASP A 60 5.46 6.54 2.20
CA ASP A 60 5.74 7.82 1.55
C ASP A 60 7.10 8.38 1.98
N ARG A 61 7.42 8.34 3.28
CA ARG A 61 8.72 8.79 3.81
C ARG A 61 9.88 7.92 3.34
N PHE A 62 9.66 6.61 3.23
CA PHE A 62 10.59 5.68 2.63
C PHE A 62 10.82 6.02 1.15
N ALA A 63 9.76 6.17 0.35
CA ALA A 63 9.86 6.51 -1.07
C ALA A 63 10.59 7.84 -1.33
N GLN A 64 10.44 8.81 -0.42
CA GLN A 64 11.15 10.09 -0.43
C GLN A 64 12.65 9.96 -0.09
N GLY A 65 13.11 8.77 0.30
CA GLY A 65 14.49 8.51 0.74
C GLY A 65 14.81 9.09 2.11
N LEU A 66 13.79 9.45 2.89
CA LEU A 66 13.95 10.09 4.20
C LEU A 66 14.06 9.04 5.30
N TRP A 67 13.37 7.91 5.13
CA TRP A 67 13.41 6.77 6.04
C TRP A 67 13.98 5.54 5.34
N ALA A 68 14.62 4.65 6.10
CA ALA A 68 14.97 3.30 5.67
C ALA A 68 14.14 2.27 6.45
N LEU A 69 13.95 1.10 5.85
CA LEU A 69 13.21 0.00 6.46
C LEU A 69 14.20 -1.04 7.01
N GLN A 70 14.14 -1.29 8.31
CA GLN A 70 14.94 -2.31 8.98
C GLN A 70 14.08 -3.56 9.21
N PRO A 71 14.27 -4.66 8.44
CA PRO A 71 13.62 -5.92 8.75
C PRO A 71 13.95 -6.38 10.17
N VAL A 72 12.97 -7.01 10.80
CA VAL A 72 13.05 -7.55 12.17
C VAL A 72 12.60 -9.00 12.17
N HIS A 73 13.06 -9.76 13.16
CA HIS A 73 12.55 -11.10 13.39
C HIS A 73 11.15 -11.06 14.03
N GLN A 74 10.97 -10.19 15.02
CA GLN A 74 9.74 -10.05 15.77
C GLN A 74 9.72 -8.69 16.49
N ASN A 75 8.58 -8.00 16.48
CA ASN A 75 8.33 -6.77 17.22
C ASN A 75 7.69 -7.05 18.58
N LYS A 76 7.83 -6.16 19.55
CA LYS A 76 6.96 -6.09 20.72
C LYS A 76 5.74 -5.21 20.42
N VAL A 77 4.54 -5.80 20.33
CA VAL A 77 3.33 -5.09 19.88
C VAL A 77 2.50 -4.61 21.08
N GLY A 78 2.25 -3.30 21.15
CA GLY A 78 1.29 -2.68 22.07
C GLY A 78 -0.09 -2.53 21.45
N LEU A 79 -1.14 -2.53 22.27
CA LEU A 79 -2.53 -2.34 21.83
C LEU A 79 -3.13 -1.08 22.46
N VAL A 80 -3.63 -0.14 21.67
CA VAL A 80 -4.43 0.98 22.17
C VAL A 80 -5.90 0.70 21.89
N LEU A 81 -6.75 0.83 22.91
CA LEU A 81 -8.20 0.72 22.79
C LEU A 81 -8.82 2.09 23.07
N ASP A 82 -9.68 2.55 22.18
CA ASP A 82 -10.45 3.77 22.39
C ASP A 82 -11.41 3.63 23.59
N ALA A 83 -11.41 4.62 24.47
CA ALA A 83 -12.33 4.73 25.60
C ALA A 83 -13.80 4.70 25.19
N GLY A 84 -14.11 5.15 23.97
CA GLY A 84 -15.45 5.13 23.40
C GLY A 84 -15.98 3.73 23.08
N ILE A 85 -15.12 2.70 23.05
CA ILE A 85 -15.53 1.32 22.77
C ILE A 85 -16.35 0.78 23.95
N GLU A 86 -17.55 0.31 23.65
CA GLU A 86 -18.45 -0.36 24.58
C GLU A 86 -17.79 -1.59 25.21
N GLU A 87 -18.14 -1.88 26.46
CA GLU A 87 -17.50 -2.95 27.24
C GLU A 87 -17.49 -4.30 26.50
N HIS A 88 -18.62 -4.68 25.90
CA HIS A 88 -18.73 -5.96 25.20
C HIS A 88 -17.86 -6.03 23.94
N LEU A 89 -17.72 -4.94 23.18
CA LEU A 89 -16.81 -4.86 22.03
C LEU A 89 -15.35 -4.87 22.50
N ARG A 90 -15.05 -4.16 23.58
CA ARG A 90 -13.70 -4.12 24.18
C ARG A 90 -13.23 -5.52 24.59
N VAL A 91 -14.10 -6.29 25.24
CA VAL A 91 -13.82 -7.68 25.62
C VAL A 91 -13.51 -8.53 24.39
N ARG A 92 -14.24 -8.38 23.28
CA ARG A 92 -13.96 -9.11 22.03
C ARG A 92 -12.59 -8.80 21.47
N HIS A 93 -12.16 -7.54 21.48
CA HIS A 93 -10.82 -7.15 21.02
C HIS A 93 -9.72 -7.71 21.92
N LEU A 94 -9.91 -7.70 23.24
CA LEU A 94 -8.99 -8.32 24.20
C LEU A 94 -8.91 -9.83 24.01
N GLN A 95 -10.03 -10.50 23.77
CA GLN A 95 -10.05 -11.94 23.46
C GLN A 95 -9.30 -12.26 22.17
N VAL A 96 -9.33 -11.38 21.17
CA VAL A 96 -8.52 -11.53 19.95
C VAL A 96 -7.03 -11.36 20.24
N ALA A 97 -6.65 -10.37 21.05
CA ALA A 97 -5.26 -10.24 21.50
C ALA A 97 -4.79 -11.51 22.23
N ASP A 98 -5.58 -12.04 23.17
CA ASP A 98 -5.25 -13.26 23.91
C ASP A 98 -5.22 -14.50 23.00
N ALA A 99 -6.18 -14.64 22.08
CA ALA A 99 -6.24 -15.75 21.14
C ALA A 99 -5.04 -15.76 20.17
N THR A 100 -4.67 -14.60 19.63
CA THR A 100 -3.51 -14.50 18.73
C THR A 100 -2.19 -14.77 19.46
N ARG A 101 -2.06 -14.33 20.73
CA ARG A 101 -0.93 -14.72 21.58
C ARG A 101 -0.88 -16.24 21.80
N ALA A 102 -2.00 -16.86 22.16
CA ALA A 102 -2.06 -18.27 22.52
C ALA A 102 -1.95 -19.21 21.32
N SER A 103 -2.59 -18.89 20.20
CA SER A 103 -2.72 -19.79 19.04
C SER A 103 -1.67 -19.53 17.95
N LEU A 104 -1.21 -18.28 17.81
CA LEU A 104 -0.26 -17.89 16.77
C LEU A 104 1.12 -17.53 17.33
N GLY A 105 1.23 -17.38 18.65
CA GLY A 105 2.47 -16.94 19.29
C GLY A 105 2.81 -15.47 19.05
N LEU A 106 1.81 -14.62 18.77
CA LEU A 106 2.07 -13.22 18.49
C LEU A 106 2.59 -12.46 19.72
N PRO A 107 3.55 -11.54 19.54
CA PRO A 107 4.24 -10.82 20.62
C PRO A 107 3.47 -9.60 21.12
N VAL A 108 2.15 -9.74 21.33
CA VAL A 108 1.33 -8.67 21.92
C VAL A 108 1.57 -8.66 23.42
N VAL A 109 1.95 -7.52 23.99
CA VAL A 109 2.48 -7.49 25.37
C VAL A 109 1.61 -6.77 26.38
N GLU A 110 1.02 -5.63 26.01
CA GLU A 110 0.30 -4.75 26.92
C GLU A 110 -0.71 -3.91 26.13
N TYR A 111 -1.78 -3.50 26.78
CA TYR A 111 -2.75 -2.58 26.20
C TYR A 111 -2.93 -1.31 27.05
N ALA A 112 -3.24 -0.20 26.40
CA ALA A 112 -3.65 1.04 27.02
C ALA A 112 -5.05 1.42 26.53
N VAL A 113 -5.81 2.10 27.38
CA VAL A 113 -7.08 2.72 26.98
C VAL A 113 -6.85 4.22 26.85
N THR A 114 -7.40 4.85 25.83
CA THR A 114 -7.36 6.32 25.72
C THR A 114 -8.05 6.97 26.93
N ASP A 115 -7.68 8.20 27.31
CA ASP A 115 -8.30 8.85 28.47
C ASP A 115 -9.63 9.53 28.13
N THR A 116 -9.82 9.83 26.85
CA THR A 116 -11.02 10.44 26.25
C THR A 116 -11.38 9.66 24.99
N PRO A 117 -12.68 9.42 24.70
CA PRO A 117 -13.11 8.82 23.44
C PRO A 117 -12.54 9.57 22.23
N LEU A 118 -12.18 8.86 21.16
CA LEU A 118 -11.60 9.52 19.97
C LEU A 118 -12.63 10.34 19.19
N GLU A 119 -13.91 9.96 19.29
CA GLU A 119 -15.04 10.53 18.56
C GLU A 119 -14.74 10.63 17.05
N VAL A 120 -14.72 9.46 16.39
CA VAL A 120 -14.47 9.36 14.96
C VAL A 120 -15.64 9.95 14.17
N GLU A 121 -15.32 10.80 13.20
CA GLU A 121 -16.24 11.29 12.17
C GLU A 121 -15.70 10.86 10.80
N LYS A 122 -16.56 10.27 9.96
CA LYS A 122 -16.23 9.76 8.63
C LYS A 122 -17.14 10.37 7.57
N TRP A 123 -16.62 10.63 6.37
CA TRP A 123 -17.40 11.09 5.22
C TRP A 123 -16.69 10.80 3.89
N VAL A 124 -17.45 10.81 2.79
CA VAL A 124 -16.90 10.82 1.43
C VAL A 124 -16.68 12.26 0.99
N ASN A 125 -15.50 12.57 0.48
CA ASN A 125 -15.21 13.89 -0.07
C ASN A 125 -16.03 14.11 -1.36
N PRO A 126 -16.93 15.10 -1.42
CA PRO A 126 -17.83 15.28 -2.56
C PRO A 126 -17.11 15.72 -3.84
N THR A 127 -15.88 16.23 -3.73
CA THR A 127 -15.07 16.67 -4.88
C THR A 127 -14.21 15.54 -5.43
N THR A 128 -13.61 14.72 -4.56
CA THR A 128 -12.66 13.69 -4.97
C THR A 128 -13.21 12.27 -4.93
N GLY A 129 -14.38 12.05 -4.34
CA GLY A 129 -14.97 10.72 -4.13
C GLY A 129 -14.26 9.86 -3.08
N GLN A 130 -13.10 10.26 -2.58
CA GLN A 130 -12.33 9.50 -1.57
C GLN A 130 -13.03 9.51 -0.20
N SER A 131 -12.92 8.41 0.54
CA SER A 131 -13.28 8.39 1.95
C SER A 131 -12.24 9.12 2.80
N THR A 132 -12.71 9.86 3.80
CA THR A 132 -11.86 10.64 4.70
C THR A 132 -12.60 10.90 6.02
N GLY A 133 -11.95 11.60 6.94
CA GLY A 133 -12.63 12.05 8.13
C GLY A 133 -11.72 12.69 9.16
N ARG A 134 -12.05 12.56 10.45
CA ARG A 134 -11.24 13.05 11.56
C ARG A 134 -11.54 12.32 12.87
N ILE A 135 -10.64 12.49 13.83
CA ILE A 135 -10.86 12.21 15.26
C ILE A 135 -10.85 13.53 16.02
N LYS A 136 -11.75 13.71 17.01
CA LYS A 136 -11.81 14.97 17.77
C LYS A 136 -10.73 15.07 18.84
N HIS A 137 -10.27 13.95 19.37
CA HIS A 137 -9.32 13.89 20.48
C HIS A 137 -8.00 13.17 20.09
N PRO A 138 -7.24 13.69 19.11
CA PRO A 138 -5.97 13.08 18.66
C PRO A 138 -4.91 13.05 19.76
N ASP A 139 -4.94 14.02 20.68
CA ASP A 139 -4.05 14.12 21.83
C ASP A 139 -4.24 12.95 22.82
N SER A 140 -5.48 12.50 23.00
CA SER A 140 -5.83 11.32 23.81
C SER A 140 -5.18 10.05 23.25
N LEU A 141 -5.23 9.87 21.92
CA LEU A 141 -4.54 8.78 21.23
C LEU A 141 -3.02 8.86 21.46
N LEU A 142 -2.41 10.03 21.20
CA LEU A 142 -0.97 10.20 21.35
C LEU A 142 -0.50 9.92 22.78
N ARG A 143 -1.23 10.36 23.81
CA ARG A 143 -0.90 10.05 25.22
C ARG A 143 -0.95 8.55 25.51
N ALA A 144 -1.96 7.83 24.99
CA ALA A 144 -2.08 6.39 25.18
C ALA A 144 -0.91 5.63 24.53
N VAL A 145 -0.54 6.02 23.30
CA VAL A 145 0.62 5.45 22.60
C VAL A 145 1.93 5.78 23.34
N GLU A 146 2.12 7.04 23.73
CA GLU A 146 3.31 7.48 24.45
C GLU A 146 3.53 6.67 25.74
N ASN A 147 2.46 6.35 26.46
CA ASN A 147 2.53 5.50 27.64
C ASN A 147 3.05 4.10 27.32
N LEU A 148 2.55 3.45 26.25
CA LEU A 148 3.04 2.13 25.83
C LEU A 148 4.51 2.19 25.38
N VAL A 149 4.88 3.21 24.61
CA VAL A 149 6.26 3.38 24.14
C VAL A 149 7.22 3.60 25.32
N LYS A 150 6.88 4.49 26.25
CA LYS A 150 7.78 4.83 27.37
C LYS A 150 7.83 3.75 28.46
N ARG A 151 6.69 3.16 28.83
CA ARG A 151 6.62 2.22 29.96
C ARG A 151 6.90 0.80 29.52
N SER A 152 6.34 0.41 28.38
CA SER A 152 6.35 -0.95 27.90
C SER A 152 7.40 -1.17 26.82
N GLN A 153 8.02 -0.11 26.29
CA GLN A 153 9.07 -0.18 25.25
C GLN A 153 8.61 -1.03 24.07
N VAL A 154 7.40 -0.77 23.58
CA VAL A 154 6.84 -1.45 22.40
C VAL A 154 7.54 -0.97 21.13
N ASP A 155 7.73 -1.90 20.20
CA ASP A 155 8.34 -1.64 18.89
C ASP A 155 7.29 -1.32 17.83
N ALA A 156 6.02 -1.66 18.06
CA ALA A 156 4.91 -1.45 17.13
C ALA A 156 3.60 -1.30 17.90
N VAL A 157 2.60 -0.63 17.30
CA VAL A 157 1.32 -0.35 17.96
C VAL A 157 0.13 -0.69 17.07
N ALA A 158 -0.82 -1.47 17.59
CA ALA A 158 -2.14 -1.62 17.03
C ALA A 158 -3.09 -0.63 17.71
N VAL A 159 -3.88 0.12 16.94
CA VAL A 159 -4.89 1.05 17.47
C VAL A 159 -6.29 0.56 17.11
N VAL A 160 -7.15 0.40 18.10
CA VAL A 160 -8.57 0.12 17.92
C VAL A 160 -9.37 1.37 18.26
N GLY A 161 -9.98 1.99 17.24
CA GLY A 161 -10.85 3.17 17.41
C GLY A 161 -12.33 2.78 17.40
N ARG A 162 -13.19 3.44 18.18
CA ARG A 162 -14.65 3.29 18.04
C ARG A 162 -15.12 4.14 16.86
N PHE A 163 -15.59 3.50 15.79
CA PHE A 163 -16.15 4.17 14.62
C PHE A 163 -17.66 4.30 14.77
N PRO A 164 -18.33 5.29 14.18
CA PRO A 164 -19.79 5.34 14.16
C PRO A 164 -20.36 4.14 13.39
N ASP A 165 -21.43 3.55 13.93
CA ASP A 165 -22.17 2.47 13.28
C ASP A 165 -22.97 3.02 12.08
N ASP A 166 -23.03 2.25 11.01
CA ASP A 166 -23.79 2.62 9.80
C ASP A 166 -25.28 2.26 9.94
N GLU A 167 -26.14 3.05 9.30
CA GLU A 167 -27.58 2.75 9.23
C GLU A 167 -27.85 1.58 8.26
N VAL A 168 -28.80 0.71 8.60
CA VAL A 168 -29.03 -0.57 7.89
C VAL A 168 -29.67 -0.40 6.51
N ASP A 169 -30.37 0.72 6.26
CA ASP A 169 -31.07 1.01 5.00
C ASP A 169 -30.13 1.61 3.91
N ASP A 170 -28.92 2.01 4.27
CA ASP A 170 -27.83 2.28 3.33
C ASP A 170 -27.24 0.95 2.88
N LEU A 171 -27.97 0.20 2.03
CA LEU A 171 -27.52 -1.10 1.51
C LEU A 171 -26.20 -0.90 0.74
N ASP A 172 -25.11 -1.00 1.50
CA ASP A 172 -23.84 -0.36 1.23
C ASP A 172 -23.23 -0.93 -0.06
N ASP A 173 -23.07 -0.10 -1.09
CA ASP A 173 -22.44 -0.50 -2.36
C ASP A 173 -21.09 -1.18 -2.10
N TYR A 174 -20.43 -0.84 -0.98
CA TYR A 174 -19.22 -1.51 -0.50
C TYR A 174 -19.45 -3.00 -0.21
N ARG A 175 -20.51 -3.37 0.52
CA ARG A 175 -20.85 -4.77 0.82
C ARG A 175 -21.21 -5.55 -0.44
N LEU A 176 -21.68 -4.88 -1.48
CA LEU A 176 -21.93 -5.45 -2.82
C LEU A 176 -20.69 -5.48 -3.72
N GLY A 177 -19.55 -4.96 -3.26
CA GLY A 177 -18.27 -5.00 -3.99
C GLY A 177 -18.11 -3.91 -5.05
N ILE A 178 -18.88 -2.82 -4.96
CA ILE A 178 -18.93 -1.73 -5.96
C ILE A 178 -18.57 -0.37 -5.34
N GLY A 179 -18.79 -0.20 -4.04
CA GLY A 179 -18.61 1.06 -3.32
C GLY A 179 -17.22 1.25 -2.73
N ILE A 180 -17.10 2.29 -1.92
CA ILE A 180 -15.86 2.73 -1.28
C ILE A 180 -15.96 2.41 0.21
N ASP A 181 -14.90 1.88 0.79
CA ASP A 181 -14.79 1.76 2.24
C ASP A 181 -14.76 3.17 2.86
N ILE A 182 -15.84 3.53 3.57
CA ILE A 182 -15.98 4.82 4.24
C ILE A 182 -15.15 4.92 5.53
N LEU A 183 -14.70 3.80 6.10
CA LEU A 183 -13.86 3.76 7.30
C LEU A 183 -12.39 4.03 6.94
N ALA A 184 -11.95 3.48 5.81
CA ALA A 184 -10.57 3.45 5.32
C ALA A 184 -9.82 4.80 5.43
N GLY A 185 -10.48 5.92 5.14
CA GLY A 185 -9.87 7.24 5.23
C GLY A 185 -9.47 7.65 6.65
N VAL A 186 -10.34 7.45 7.64
CA VAL A 186 -10.03 7.81 9.05
C VAL A 186 -9.04 6.84 9.68
N GLU A 187 -9.19 5.58 9.32
CA GLU A 187 -8.25 4.51 9.61
C GLU A 187 -6.80 4.86 9.22
N ALA A 188 -6.61 5.37 8.00
CA ALA A 188 -5.32 5.91 7.57
C ALA A 188 -4.89 7.11 8.42
N ILE A 189 -5.78 8.07 8.72
CA ILE A 189 -5.48 9.24 9.56
C ILE A 189 -4.97 8.83 10.95
N ILE A 190 -5.59 7.83 11.58
CA ILE A 190 -5.21 7.33 12.91
C ILE A 190 -3.78 6.77 12.90
N SER A 191 -3.50 5.85 11.97
CA SER A 191 -2.18 5.23 11.87
C SER A 191 -1.10 6.22 11.44
N HIS A 192 -1.40 7.10 10.47
CA HIS A 192 -0.49 8.18 10.04
C HIS A 192 -0.09 9.09 11.21
N LEU A 193 -1.04 9.49 12.06
CA LEU A 193 -0.78 10.35 13.20
C LEU A 193 0.22 9.70 14.16
N VAL A 194 0.03 8.41 14.47
CA VAL A 194 0.93 7.65 15.35
C VAL A 194 2.31 7.46 14.73
N VAL A 195 2.39 7.01 13.47
CA VAL A 195 3.66 6.80 12.78
C VAL A 195 4.45 8.11 12.66
N LYS A 196 3.77 9.21 12.33
CA LYS A 196 4.40 10.52 12.20
C LYS A 196 5.02 11.00 13.51
N GLU A 197 4.32 10.83 14.63
CA GLU A 197 4.78 11.29 15.94
C GLU A 197 5.86 10.39 16.53
N PHE A 198 5.64 9.07 16.52
CA PHE A 198 6.47 8.11 17.25
C PHE A 198 7.50 7.38 16.39
N GLN A 199 7.36 7.41 15.06
CA GLN A 199 8.29 6.79 14.11
C GLN A 199 8.47 5.29 14.31
N ILE A 200 7.43 4.62 14.79
CA ILE A 200 7.33 3.16 14.93
C ILE A 200 6.18 2.62 14.06
N PRO A 201 6.22 1.36 13.63
CA PRO A 201 5.11 0.73 12.92
C PRO A 201 3.78 0.85 13.67
N CYS A 202 2.75 1.28 12.96
CA CYS A 202 1.39 1.34 13.46
C CYS A 202 0.42 0.84 12.41
N ALA A 203 -0.65 0.18 12.85
CA ALA A 203 -1.81 -0.12 12.04
C ALA A 203 -3.06 -0.07 12.92
N HIS A 204 -4.22 0.04 12.28
CA HIS A 204 -5.47 0.27 12.96
C HIS A 204 -6.44 -0.90 12.72
N ALA A 205 -7.43 -1.03 13.58
CA ALA A 205 -8.64 -1.80 13.35
C ALA A 205 -9.86 -0.98 13.83
N PRO A 206 -11.00 -1.01 13.12
CA PRO A 206 -12.19 -0.32 13.57
C PRO A 206 -12.96 -1.22 14.55
N ALA A 207 -13.38 -0.65 15.67
CA ALA A 207 -14.45 -1.21 16.49
C ALA A 207 -15.78 -0.66 15.99
N VAL A 208 -16.57 -1.53 15.37
CA VAL A 208 -17.93 -1.28 14.89
C VAL A 208 -18.87 -2.36 15.42
N SER A 209 -20.14 -2.03 15.57
CA SER A 209 -21.16 -3.03 15.86
C SER A 209 -21.29 -4.00 14.69
N PRO A 210 -21.42 -5.32 14.94
CA PRO A 210 -21.62 -6.28 13.87
C PRO A 210 -22.94 -5.99 13.15
N LEU A 211 -22.89 -5.99 11.82
CA LEU A 211 -24.07 -5.83 10.99
C LEU A 211 -24.94 -7.12 11.02
N PRO A 212 -26.25 -7.02 10.72
CA PRO A 212 -27.09 -8.18 10.55
C PRO A 212 -26.58 -9.10 9.43
N LEU A 213 -26.76 -10.41 9.61
CA LEU A 213 -26.44 -11.42 8.60
C LEU A 213 -27.20 -11.12 7.29
N THR A 214 -26.50 -11.24 6.17
CA THR A 214 -27.08 -11.11 4.82
C THR A 214 -26.64 -12.24 3.89
N SER A 215 -27.51 -12.65 2.98
CA SER A 215 -27.22 -13.65 1.95
C SER A 215 -26.69 -13.05 0.65
N SER A 216 -26.73 -11.72 0.49
CA SER A 216 -26.38 -11.01 -0.76
C SER A 216 -24.99 -10.36 -0.74
N LEU A 217 -24.09 -10.84 0.12
CA LEU A 217 -22.76 -10.28 0.30
C LEU A 217 -21.84 -10.60 -0.89
N SER A 218 -21.02 -9.63 -1.30
CA SER A 218 -19.96 -9.88 -2.26
C SER A 218 -18.85 -10.75 -1.66
N PRO A 219 -18.27 -11.70 -2.41
CA PRO A 219 -17.07 -12.41 -1.97
C PRO A 219 -15.89 -11.49 -1.61
N LYS A 220 -15.84 -10.27 -2.18
CA LYS A 220 -14.78 -9.29 -1.90
C LYS A 220 -14.85 -8.70 -0.48
N SER A 221 -16.04 -8.56 0.09
CA SER A 221 -16.27 -8.01 1.44
C SER A 221 -16.49 -9.09 2.50
N ALA A 222 -16.60 -10.36 2.10
CA ALA A 222 -16.90 -11.48 2.98
C ALA A 222 -15.86 -11.72 4.10
N ALA A 223 -14.62 -11.26 3.92
CA ALA A 223 -13.59 -11.36 4.95
C ALA A 223 -13.96 -10.58 6.23
N GLU A 224 -14.78 -9.54 6.12
CA GLU A 224 -15.17 -8.69 7.25
C GLU A 224 -16.27 -9.33 8.11
N GLU A 225 -17.08 -10.24 7.55
CA GLU A 225 -18.17 -10.93 8.25
C GLU A 225 -17.71 -12.09 9.14
N ILE A 226 -16.51 -12.64 8.87
CA ILE A 226 -16.01 -13.84 9.54
C ILE A 226 -15.39 -13.56 10.92
N GLY A 227 -15.61 -12.38 11.50
CA GLY A 227 -15.27 -12.06 12.88
C GLY A 227 -15.76 -10.67 13.32
N TYR A 228 -15.35 -10.27 14.53
CA TYR A 228 -15.97 -9.12 15.21
C TYR A 228 -15.07 -7.90 15.39
N THR A 229 -13.82 -7.93 14.91
CA THR A 229 -12.81 -6.95 15.38
C THR A 229 -11.77 -6.49 14.36
N PHE A 230 -11.70 -7.09 13.16
CA PHE A 230 -10.67 -6.82 12.13
C PHE A 230 -9.20 -6.95 12.57
N LEU A 231 -8.96 -7.15 13.87
CA LEU A 231 -7.69 -7.02 14.56
C LEU A 231 -6.68 -8.16 14.30
N PRO A 232 -7.06 -9.42 13.98
CA PRO A 232 -6.05 -10.48 13.83
C PRO A 232 -5.02 -10.20 12.73
N CYS A 233 -5.45 -9.73 11.55
CA CYS A 233 -4.53 -9.43 10.46
C CYS A 233 -3.58 -8.27 10.80
N VAL A 234 -4.06 -7.28 11.55
CA VAL A 234 -3.29 -6.15 12.06
C VAL A 234 -2.19 -6.62 13.00
N LEU A 235 -2.54 -7.44 14.00
CA LEU A 235 -1.56 -7.99 14.94
C LEU A 235 -0.54 -8.89 14.24
N ALA A 236 -0.98 -9.70 13.29
CA ALA A 236 -0.11 -10.56 12.49
C ALA A 236 0.88 -9.73 11.65
N GLY A 237 0.41 -8.69 10.95
CA GLY A 237 1.27 -7.80 10.16
C GLY A 237 2.25 -7.00 11.02
N LEU A 238 1.79 -6.45 12.15
CA LEU A 238 2.66 -5.69 13.06
C LEU A 238 3.69 -6.55 13.77
N SER A 239 3.47 -7.86 13.89
CA SER A 239 4.42 -8.77 14.55
C SER A 239 5.80 -8.81 13.87
N ASN A 240 5.88 -8.50 12.57
CA ASN A 240 7.12 -8.50 11.79
C ASN A 240 7.30 -7.25 10.90
N ALA A 241 6.46 -6.22 11.08
CA ALA A 241 6.60 -4.95 10.38
C ALA A 241 8.02 -4.37 10.57
N PRO A 242 8.69 -3.87 9.51
CA PRO A 242 10.04 -3.36 9.62
C PRO A 242 10.07 -2.10 10.49
N GLN A 243 11.16 -1.91 11.23
CA GLN A 243 11.40 -0.68 11.98
C GLN A 243 11.83 0.47 11.05
N TYR A 244 11.47 1.70 11.41
CA TYR A 244 11.76 2.88 10.59
C TYR A 244 13.03 3.57 11.08
N LEU A 245 14.02 3.70 10.19
CA LEU A 245 15.28 4.39 10.50
C LEU A 245 15.28 5.78 9.86
N VAL A 246 15.15 6.81 10.72
CA VAL A 246 14.90 8.20 10.30
C VAL A 246 16.16 9.06 10.26
N LYS A 247 17.24 8.67 10.97
CA LYS A 247 18.49 9.44 11.08
C LYS A 247 19.62 8.75 10.32
N ASN A 248 20.32 9.52 9.48
CA ASN A 248 21.49 9.12 8.67
C ASN A 248 21.32 7.78 7.91
N PRO A 249 20.53 7.77 6.82
CA PRO A 249 20.41 6.61 5.94
C PRO A 249 21.76 6.16 5.33
N GLU A 250 22.75 7.04 5.29
CA GLU A 250 24.07 6.74 4.71
C GLU A 250 25.03 6.08 5.71
N SER A 251 24.71 6.08 7.02
CA SER A 251 25.47 5.36 8.05
C SER A 251 24.80 4.05 8.49
N LEU A 252 23.90 3.51 7.66
CA LEU A 252 23.00 2.42 8.04
C LEU A 252 23.73 1.10 8.30
N ALA A 253 23.19 0.37 9.28
CA ALA A 253 23.57 -1.00 9.59
C ALA A 253 23.38 -1.92 8.37
N LYS A 254 24.23 -2.94 8.24
CA LYS A 254 24.08 -3.99 7.22
C LYS A 254 22.67 -4.59 7.30
N GLY A 255 21.93 -4.58 6.18
CA GLY A 255 20.63 -5.26 6.05
C GLY A 255 19.39 -4.37 6.05
N CYS A 256 19.52 -3.04 6.07
CA CYS A 256 18.40 -2.12 5.83
C CYS A 256 18.03 -2.07 4.35
N ILE A 257 16.76 -1.79 4.05
CA ILE A 257 16.27 -1.49 2.71
C ILE A 257 16.11 0.02 2.54
N LEU A 258 16.69 0.54 1.47
CA LEU A 258 16.61 1.94 1.04
C LEU A 258 15.62 2.10 -0.12
N ALA A 259 15.14 3.33 -0.30
CA ALA A 259 14.32 3.69 -1.46
C ALA A 259 15.01 3.37 -2.81
N SER A 260 16.34 3.48 -2.84
CA SER A 260 17.16 3.17 -4.01
C SER A 260 17.22 1.68 -4.36
N ASP A 261 16.83 0.81 -3.42
CA ASP A 261 16.82 -0.64 -3.60
C ASP A 261 15.50 -1.12 -4.22
N VAL A 262 14.56 -0.22 -4.47
CA VAL A 262 13.28 -0.53 -5.12
C VAL A 262 13.48 -0.55 -6.64
N ASP A 263 13.30 -1.73 -7.23
CA ASP A 263 13.39 -1.91 -8.69
C ASP A 263 12.07 -1.66 -9.41
N SER A 264 10.92 -1.86 -8.76
CA SER A 264 9.61 -1.72 -9.40
C SER A 264 8.52 -1.28 -8.44
N VAL A 265 7.58 -0.47 -8.93
CA VAL A 265 6.39 -0.01 -8.21
C VAL A 265 5.17 -0.36 -9.04
N ILE A 266 4.17 -0.98 -8.39
CA ILE A 266 2.89 -1.34 -9.01
C ILE A 266 1.79 -0.55 -8.32
N LEU A 267 0.92 0.08 -9.11
CA LEU A 267 -0.20 0.89 -8.62
C LEU A 267 -1.42 0.85 -9.58
N PRO A 268 -2.62 1.21 -9.09
CA PRO A 268 -3.78 1.50 -9.93
C PRO A 268 -3.47 2.52 -11.03
N VAL A 269 -4.19 2.45 -12.15
CA VAL A 269 -3.89 3.26 -13.36
C VAL A 269 -4.04 4.77 -13.15
N ASP A 270 -4.96 5.16 -12.29
CA ASP A 270 -5.40 6.53 -12.03
C ASP A 270 -4.97 7.05 -10.64
N ALA A 271 -4.10 6.31 -9.94
CA ALA A 271 -3.63 6.63 -8.59
C ALA A 271 -2.14 6.98 -8.52
N CYS A 272 -1.58 7.57 -9.57
CA CYS A 272 -0.16 7.93 -9.64
C CYS A 272 0.19 9.23 -8.90
N GLY A 273 -0.82 9.93 -8.35
CA GLY A 273 -0.67 11.25 -7.71
C GLY A 273 -0.21 11.22 -6.25
N GLY A 274 -0.20 10.05 -5.60
CA GLY A 274 0.21 9.91 -4.21
C GLY A 274 1.69 10.26 -3.97
N ASP A 275 2.01 10.75 -2.77
CA ASP A 275 3.34 11.24 -2.42
C ASP A 275 4.44 10.21 -2.67
N GLY A 276 4.24 8.95 -2.26
CA GLY A 276 5.18 7.87 -2.51
C GLY A 276 5.37 7.54 -4.00
N ALA A 277 4.29 7.52 -4.78
CA ALA A 277 4.35 7.26 -6.21
C ALA A 277 5.13 8.38 -6.95
N LEU A 278 4.84 9.63 -6.62
CA LEU A 278 5.54 10.80 -7.14
C LEU A 278 7.02 10.82 -6.72
N ALA A 279 7.33 10.45 -5.48
CA ALA A 279 8.69 10.39 -4.98
C ALA A 279 9.53 9.37 -5.77
N PHE A 280 9.01 8.16 -5.99
CA PHE A 280 9.66 7.14 -6.81
C PHE A 280 9.83 7.60 -8.26
N ALA A 281 8.79 8.17 -8.87
CA ALA A 281 8.84 8.67 -10.25
C ALA A 281 9.87 9.80 -10.45
N ARG A 282 10.11 10.60 -9.40
CA ARG A 282 11.05 11.74 -9.42
C ARG A 282 12.44 11.42 -8.88
N SER A 283 12.70 10.19 -8.42
CA SER A 283 13.99 9.77 -7.88
C SER A 283 15.13 10.06 -8.86
N LYS A 284 16.26 10.60 -8.35
CA LYS A 284 17.45 10.92 -9.17
C LYS A 284 18.53 9.83 -9.14
N ARG A 285 18.53 8.96 -8.12
CA ARG A 285 19.59 7.97 -7.90
C ARG A 285 19.30 6.67 -8.67
N ASN A 286 18.24 5.98 -8.28
CA ASN A 286 17.71 4.81 -8.97
C ASN A 286 16.21 5.01 -9.18
N LYS A 287 15.74 4.84 -10.42
CA LYS A 287 14.33 5.03 -10.77
C LYS A 287 13.69 3.65 -10.96
N PRO A 288 12.74 3.26 -10.10
CA PRO A 288 12.05 2.00 -10.30
C PRO A 288 11.20 2.04 -11.58
N LEU A 289 10.98 0.85 -12.14
CA LEU A 289 9.97 0.61 -13.17
C LEU A 289 8.58 0.86 -12.58
N ILE A 290 7.86 1.83 -13.13
CA ILE A 290 6.49 2.14 -12.71
C ILE A 290 5.50 1.33 -13.55
N ILE A 291 4.68 0.50 -12.91
CA ILE A 291 3.72 -0.40 -13.54
C ILE A 291 2.32 0.05 -13.12
N CYS A 292 1.51 0.49 -14.09
CA CYS A 292 0.15 0.97 -13.85
C CYS A 292 -0.84 -0.07 -14.40
N VAL A 293 -1.76 -0.53 -13.57
CA VAL A 293 -2.68 -1.63 -13.89
C VAL A 293 -4.05 -1.09 -14.31
N GLU A 294 -4.42 -1.27 -15.58
CA GLU A 294 -5.64 -0.69 -16.18
C GLU A 294 -6.94 -1.21 -15.53
N GLU A 295 -7.04 -2.51 -15.21
CA GLU A 295 -8.24 -3.06 -14.55
C GLU A 295 -8.44 -2.55 -13.11
N ASN A 296 -7.41 -1.97 -12.50
CA ASN A 296 -7.51 -1.41 -11.16
C ASN A 296 -7.73 0.09 -11.25
N GLU A 297 -8.99 0.45 -11.49
CA GLU A 297 -9.49 1.82 -11.48
C GLU A 297 -9.86 2.25 -10.06
N THR A 298 -9.85 3.55 -9.80
CA THR A 298 -10.21 4.19 -8.53
C THR A 298 -11.11 5.39 -8.80
N VAL A 299 -11.56 6.09 -7.75
CA VAL A 299 -12.25 7.39 -7.89
C VAL A 299 -11.31 8.54 -8.25
N LEU A 300 -10.00 8.30 -8.26
CA LEU A 300 -9.01 9.29 -8.62
C LEU A 300 -8.93 9.47 -10.14
N ASN A 301 -8.11 10.42 -10.58
CA ASN A 301 -7.91 10.69 -12.00
C ASN A 301 -6.47 11.10 -12.30
N ASP A 302 -5.56 10.72 -11.41
CA ASP A 302 -4.15 11.05 -11.39
C ASP A 302 -3.37 10.01 -12.19
N THR A 303 -3.61 9.98 -13.50
CA THR A 303 -2.87 9.08 -14.39
C THR A 303 -1.44 9.58 -14.58
N ALA A 304 -0.52 8.64 -14.80
CA ALA A 304 0.89 8.96 -14.99
C ALA A 304 1.13 9.95 -16.14
N ASP A 305 0.35 9.83 -17.23
CA ASP A 305 0.36 10.74 -18.37
C ASP A 305 0.06 12.20 -17.97
N LYS A 306 -0.95 12.41 -17.11
CA LYS A 306 -1.33 13.76 -16.65
C LYS A 306 -0.26 14.38 -15.74
N LEU A 307 0.44 13.54 -14.98
CA LEU A 307 1.49 13.96 -14.06
C LEU A 307 2.86 14.14 -14.73
N GLY A 308 2.95 13.92 -16.04
CA GLY A 308 4.20 14.00 -16.78
C GLY A 308 5.21 12.91 -16.40
N ILE A 309 4.74 11.82 -15.78
CA ILE A 309 5.53 10.61 -15.57
C ILE A 309 5.64 9.95 -16.96
N LYS A 310 6.81 10.05 -17.59
CA LYS A 310 6.99 9.70 -19.00
C LYS A 310 6.66 8.23 -19.27
N VAL A 311 5.57 8.00 -19.99
CA VAL A 311 5.15 6.70 -20.53
C VAL A 311 5.95 6.37 -21.78
N LYS A 312 6.47 5.14 -21.90
CA LYS A 312 6.74 4.58 -23.24
C LYS A 312 5.40 4.27 -23.90
N ARG A 313 4.74 5.27 -24.51
CA ARG A 313 3.51 5.02 -25.25
C ARG A 313 3.78 4.13 -26.47
N LYS A 314 2.73 3.37 -26.79
CA LYS A 314 2.57 2.30 -27.80
C LYS A 314 2.97 2.66 -29.24
N HIS A 315 3.35 3.90 -29.54
CA HIS A 315 3.80 4.36 -30.86
C HIS A 315 4.44 5.76 -30.72
N LEU A 316 5.40 6.06 -31.60
CA LEU A 316 6.20 7.29 -31.72
C LEU A 316 7.41 7.46 -30.79
N ILE A 317 8.55 7.08 -31.38
CA ILE A 317 9.88 7.59 -31.05
C ILE A 317 9.85 9.11 -31.28
N THR A 318 10.07 9.89 -30.22
CA THR A 318 10.71 11.20 -30.36
C THR A 318 11.85 11.30 -29.36
N ASN A 319 13.05 11.27 -29.91
CA ASN A 319 14.36 11.74 -29.43
C ASN A 319 14.70 11.55 -27.94
N ALA A 320 15.68 10.65 -27.75
CA ALA A 320 16.27 10.26 -26.49
C ALA A 320 16.89 11.42 -25.70
N THR A 321 16.49 11.57 -24.44
CA THR A 321 17.41 11.69 -23.30
C THR A 321 16.67 11.37 -22.00
N SER A 322 17.26 10.50 -21.18
CA SER A 322 16.78 9.94 -19.90
C SER A 322 15.70 8.84 -19.99
N SER A 323 16.15 7.63 -19.69
CA SER A 323 15.42 6.36 -19.52
C SER A 323 14.37 6.49 -18.42
N PHE A 324 13.14 6.80 -18.80
CA PHE A 324 11.96 6.58 -17.99
C PHE A 324 11.22 5.39 -18.62
N VAL A 325 10.91 4.37 -17.84
CA VAL A 325 10.12 3.24 -18.31
C VAL A 325 8.96 3.11 -17.35
N GLN A 326 7.81 3.61 -17.79
CA GLN A 326 6.53 3.19 -17.26
C GLN A 326 5.93 2.17 -18.23
N VAL A 327 5.28 1.16 -17.68
CA VAL A 327 4.53 0.14 -18.43
C VAL A 327 3.09 0.16 -17.95
N GLY A 328 2.17 0.54 -18.83
CA GLY A 328 0.75 0.25 -18.64
C GLY A 328 0.50 -1.23 -18.97
N VAL A 329 -0.16 -1.93 -18.07
CA VAL A 329 -0.55 -3.34 -18.22
C VAL A 329 -2.05 -3.47 -18.00
N SER A 330 -2.69 -4.40 -18.70
CA SER A 330 -4.16 -4.48 -18.64
C SER A 330 -4.67 -5.08 -17.32
N ASN A 331 -3.89 -5.96 -16.69
CA ASN A 331 -4.28 -6.66 -15.46
C ASN A 331 -3.07 -7.06 -14.59
N TYR A 332 -3.34 -7.56 -13.38
CA TYR A 332 -2.28 -8.00 -12.47
C TYR A 332 -1.51 -9.23 -12.96
N TRP A 333 -2.06 -10.07 -13.84
CA TRP A 333 -1.30 -11.18 -14.43
C TRP A 333 -0.17 -10.66 -15.32
N GLU A 334 -0.50 -9.67 -16.17
CA GLU A 334 0.50 -8.96 -16.97
C GLU A 334 1.50 -8.23 -16.07
N ALA A 335 1.04 -7.57 -15.00
CA ALA A 335 1.93 -6.90 -14.03
C ALA A 335 2.96 -7.87 -13.42
N ILE A 336 2.50 -9.04 -12.97
CA ILE A 336 3.36 -10.11 -12.42
C ILE A 336 4.38 -10.57 -13.49
N GLY A 337 3.94 -10.78 -14.73
CA GLY A 337 4.83 -11.15 -15.83
C GLY A 337 5.89 -10.10 -16.13
N VAL A 338 5.52 -8.81 -16.09
CA VAL A 338 6.45 -7.69 -16.25
C VAL A 338 7.48 -7.66 -15.12
N VAL A 339 7.05 -7.86 -13.87
CA VAL A 339 7.96 -7.92 -12.70
C VAL A 339 8.92 -9.10 -12.82
N ALA A 340 8.43 -10.28 -13.19
CA ALA A 340 9.27 -11.46 -13.37
C ALA A 340 10.31 -11.26 -14.48
N ALA A 341 9.92 -10.67 -15.62
CA ALA A 341 10.83 -10.32 -16.70
C ALA A 341 11.87 -9.27 -16.25
N HIS A 342 11.43 -8.24 -15.52
CA HIS A 342 12.30 -7.19 -15.00
C HIS A 342 13.36 -7.75 -14.04
N LYS A 343 12.96 -8.60 -13.09
CA LYS A 343 13.89 -9.32 -12.19
C LYS A 343 14.89 -10.18 -12.96
N ALA A 344 14.48 -10.81 -14.06
CA ALA A 344 15.35 -11.62 -14.91
C ALA A 344 16.27 -10.79 -15.83
N GLY A 345 16.18 -9.45 -15.82
CA GLY A 345 16.93 -8.57 -16.73
C GLY A 345 16.45 -8.64 -18.18
N ILE A 346 15.23 -9.09 -18.42
CA ILE A 346 14.62 -9.25 -19.75
C ILE A 346 13.69 -8.07 -20.03
N ASP A 347 13.83 -7.43 -21.21
CA ASP A 347 12.84 -6.43 -21.66
C ASP A 347 11.48 -7.11 -21.85
N PRO A 348 10.43 -6.71 -21.09
CA PRO A 348 9.10 -7.33 -21.19
C PRO A 348 8.49 -7.31 -22.60
N ASN A 349 8.88 -6.35 -23.45
CA ASN A 349 8.43 -6.31 -24.85
C ASN A 349 8.93 -7.52 -25.66
N SER A 350 10.03 -8.15 -25.26
CA SER A 350 10.55 -9.36 -25.91
C SER A 350 9.63 -10.56 -25.73
N LEU A 351 8.77 -10.53 -24.72
CA LEU A 351 7.78 -11.57 -24.43
C LEU A 351 6.46 -11.34 -25.17
N ARG A 352 6.30 -10.20 -25.84
CA ARG A 352 5.07 -9.83 -26.54
C ARG A 352 5.20 -10.14 -28.03
N ARG A 353 4.14 -10.74 -28.59
CA ARG A 353 4.03 -10.97 -30.03
C ARG A 353 4.23 -9.66 -30.80
N ASN A 354 5.17 -9.66 -31.74
CA ASN A 354 5.44 -8.54 -32.66
C ASN A 354 5.82 -7.21 -31.97
N LYS A 355 6.46 -7.25 -30.80
CA LYS A 355 6.94 -6.04 -30.11
C LYS A 355 8.45 -5.82 -30.18
N ILE A 356 9.17 -6.75 -30.80
CA ILE A 356 10.58 -6.58 -31.16
C ILE A 356 10.67 -6.20 -32.63
N SER A 357 11.32 -5.08 -32.90
CA SER A 357 11.63 -4.60 -34.25
C SER A 357 13.11 -4.80 -34.53
N ASN A 358 13.47 -4.81 -35.82
CA ASN A 358 14.88 -4.80 -36.22
C ASN A 358 15.61 -3.61 -35.59
N ILE A 359 16.86 -3.81 -35.17
CA ILE A 359 17.71 -2.75 -34.65
C ILE A 359 17.85 -1.64 -35.72
N GLN A 360 17.68 -0.38 -35.31
CA GLN A 360 17.79 0.77 -36.20
C GLN A 360 19.25 1.25 -36.22
N CYS A 361 19.80 1.52 -37.40
CA CYS A 361 21.09 2.19 -37.53
C CYS A 361 20.89 3.68 -37.24
N LEU A 362 21.67 4.23 -36.31
CA LEU A 362 21.68 5.68 -36.04
C LEU A 362 22.38 6.38 -37.21
N SER A 363 21.60 6.81 -38.21
CA SER A 363 22.10 7.61 -39.33
C SER A 363 22.15 9.10 -38.95
N ASP A 364 23.06 9.45 -38.05
CA ASP A 364 23.51 10.82 -37.82
C ASP A 364 25.03 10.83 -37.62
N VAL A 365 25.74 10.37 -38.64
CA VAL A 365 27.03 10.97 -38.95
C VAL A 365 26.74 11.88 -40.14
N GLN A 366 26.81 13.19 -39.93
CA GLN A 366 26.91 14.13 -41.05
C GLN A 366 28.06 13.62 -41.93
N ALA A 367 27.71 13.01 -43.06
CA ALA A 367 28.68 12.74 -44.10
C ALA A 367 29.27 14.11 -44.46
N ASN A 368 30.54 14.31 -44.13
CA ASN A 368 31.29 15.49 -44.54
C ASN A 368 31.14 15.64 -46.06
N GLY A 369 30.24 16.53 -46.49
CA GLY A 369 30.31 17.29 -47.72
C GLY A 369 30.43 16.58 -49.07
N PHE A 370 30.20 15.27 -49.21
CA PHE A 370 30.22 14.64 -50.53
C PHE A 370 28.84 14.12 -50.93
N ALA A 371 28.26 14.79 -51.92
CA ALA A 371 27.06 14.38 -52.62
C ALA A 371 27.24 12.97 -53.20
N VAL A 372 26.51 12.00 -52.66
CA VAL A 372 26.34 10.71 -53.32
C VAL A 372 25.37 10.92 -54.47
N SER A 373 25.91 11.00 -55.68
CA SER A 373 25.14 10.96 -56.92
C SER A 373 24.38 9.64 -56.98
N THR A 374 23.05 9.71 -56.90
CA THR A 374 22.17 8.56 -57.16
C THR A 374 22.25 8.22 -58.65
N ALA A 375 22.95 7.14 -58.98
CA ALA A 375 22.86 6.52 -60.29
C ALA A 375 21.49 5.85 -60.42
N SER A 376 20.67 6.37 -61.32
CA SER A 376 19.46 5.72 -61.84
C SER A 376 19.85 4.44 -62.59
N SER A 377 19.40 3.28 -62.11
CA SER A 377 19.37 2.06 -62.91
C SER A 377 18.01 1.93 -63.59
N VAL A 378 18.04 2.08 -64.92
CA VAL A 378 16.99 1.73 -65.86
C VAL A 378 16.99 0.21 -66.08
N THR A 379 15.80 -0.32 -66.43
CA THR A 379 15.35 -1.71 -66.71
C THR A 379 15.15 -2.64 -65.54
#